data_AF-A0A2A6LNS0-F1
#
_entry.id   AF-A0A2A6LNS0-F1
#
_cell.length_a   1.000
_cell.length_b   1.000
_cell.length_c   1.000
_cell.angle_alpha   90.00
_cell.angle_beta   90.00
_cell.angle_gamma   90.00
#
_symmetry.space_group_name_H-M   'P 1'
#
loop_
_entity.id
_entity.type
_entity.pdbx_description
1 polymer ?
#
loop_
_entity_poly.entity_id
_entity_poly.type
_entity_poly.pdbx_seq_one_letter_code
_entity_poly.pdbx_strand_id
1 'polypeptide(L)'
;VVVSAGTERQLSPQGISMFALHYYSSWLGIFVPERDRLGKLEVRYDPRDISHIYVRDPETRLFRPVERRDGQLTPLTLWEHEAERARRRAMNQRSSIDKVAFRREIAAIAEATKPSRRRLRDALRSAHAAAAQKPYAATKAQAPAPKEHPARQKNRLPVEDW
;
A
#
# COMPACT_ATOMS: atom_id res chain seq x y z
N VAL A 1 -11.81 37.62 18.14
CA VAL A 1 -11.46 36.41 17.38
C VAL A 1 -12.74 35.90 16.74
N VAL A 2 -12.85 35.95 15.41
CA VAL A 2 -14.06 35.46 14.72
C VAL A 2 -13.91 33.96 14.63
N VAL A 3 -14.39 33.26 15.66
CA VAL A 3 -14.35 31.81 15.69
C VAL A 3 -15.54 31.31 14.87
N SER A 4 -15.27 30.59 13.78
CA SER A 4 -16.31 30.03 12.91
C SER A 4 -17.35 29.21 13.69
N ALA A 5 -18.52 29.00 13.09
CA ALA A 5 -19.46 27.98 13.56
C ALA A 5 -18.73 26.62 13.68
N GLY A 6 -19.01 25.89 14.76
CA GLY A 6 -18.37 24.60 15.03
C GLY A 6 -18.67 23.61 13.90
N THR A 7 -17.64 22.98 13.37
CA THR A 7 -17.76 21.86 12.42
C THR A 7 -17.34 20.57 13.09
N GLU A 8 -17.91 19.45 12.68
CA GLU A 8 -17.50 18.15 13.20
C GLU A 8 -16.46 17.48 12.29
N ARG A 9 -15.42 16.87 12.89
CA ARG A 9 -14.38 16.12 12.19
C ARG A 9 -14.00 14.84 12.93
N GLN A 10 -13.66 13.80 12.17
CA GLN A 10 -13.17 12.55 12.75
C GLN A 10 -11.68 12.65 13.05
N LEU A 11 -11.28 12.05 14.18
CA LEU A 11 -9.88 11.85 14.53
C LEU A 11 -9.33 10.64 13.75
N SER A 12 -8.24 10.86 13.03
CA SER A 12 -7.47 9.79 12.38
C SER A 12 -6.14 9.57 13.09
N PRO A 13 -5.40 8.48 12.81
CA PRO A 13 -4.01 8.33 13.27
C PRO A 13 -3.11 9.49 12.81
N GLN A 14 -3.47 10.16 11.71
CA GLN A 14 -2.72 11.30 11.21
C GLN A 14 -3.04 12.60 11.99
N GLY A 15 -4.12 12.61 12.79
CA GLY A 15 -4.71 13.79 13.41
C GLY A 15 -6.06 14.16 12.77
N ILE A 16 -6.42 15.44 12.84
CA ILE A 16 -7.66 15.98 12.29
C ILE A 16 -7.42 16.46 10.85
N SER A 17 -8.26 16.03 9.90
CA SER A 17 -8.19 16.48 8.51
C SER A 17 -9.15 17.64 8.26
N MET A 18 -8.63 18.77 7.79
CA MET A 18 -9.43 19.95 7.47
C MET A 18 -8.71 20.83 6.44
N PHE A 19 -9.45 21.42 5.48
CA PHE A 19 -8.88 22.24 4.40
C PHE A 19 -7.82 21.52 3.54
N ALA A 20 -7.88 20.18 3.44
CA ALA A 20 -6.81 19.37 2.84
C ALA A 20 -5.43 19.53 3.53
N LEU A 21 -5.45 19.92 4.80
CA LEU A 21 -4.32 19.90 5.73
C LEU A 21 -4.60 18.91 6.85
N HIS A 22 -3.55 18.47 7.52
CA HIS A 22 -3.63 17.66 8.73
C HIS A 22 -3.20 18.50 9.93
N TYR A 23 -3.94 18.39 11.03
CA TYR A 23 -3.67 19.08 12.29
C TYR A 23 -3.40 18.05 13.37
N TYR A 24 -2.38 18.28 14.19
CA TYR A 24 -2.01 17.39 15.27
C TYR A 24 -1.43 18.15 16.46
N SER A 25 -1.69 17.64 17.66
CA SER A 25 -1.07 18.07 18.90
C SER A 25 -0.90 16.86 19.80
N SER A 26 0.11 16.86 20.68
CA SER A 26 0.46 15.71 21.53
C SER A 26 -0.71 15.23 22.39
N TRP A 27 -1.57 16.13 22.85
CA TRP A 27 -2.74 15.79 23.67
C TRP A 27 -3.78 14.96 22.93
N LEU A 28 -3.86 15.04 21.59
CA LEU A 28 -4.75 14.17 20.80
C LEU A 28 -4.28 12.71 20.83
N GLY A 29 -3.00 12.48 21.12
CA GLY A 29 -2.38 11.15 21.09
C GLY A 29 -3.06 10.14 22.00
N ILE A 30 -3.59 10.59 23.15
CA ILE A 30 -4.31 9.71 24.10
C ILE A 30 -5.62 9.17 23.51
N PHE A 31 -6.23 9.93 22.58
CA PHE A 31 -7.51 9.58 21.97
C PHE A 31 -7.37 8.80 20.65
N VAL A 32 -6.18 8.77 20.04
CA VAL A 32 -5.93 8.07 18.77
C VAL A 32 -6.21 6.55 18.85
N PRO A 33 -5.82 5.83 19.92
CA PRO A 33 -6.13 4.41 20.06
C PRO A 33 -7.65 4.13 20.12
N GLU A 34 -8.41 5.03 20.72
CA GLU A 34 -9.87 4.88 20.91
C GLU A 34 -10.71 5.68 19.90
N ARG A 35 -10.07 6.22 18.86
CA ARG A 35 -10.69 7.12 17.88
C ARG A 35 -11.95 6.54 17.22
N ASP A 36 -12.01 5.22 17.04
CA ASP A 36 -13.13 4.54 16.39
C ASP A 36 -14.40 4.55 17.28
N ARG A 37 -14.24 4.74 18.59
CA ARG A 37 -15.34 4.85 19.58
C ARG A 37 -15.68 6.29 19.95
N LEU A 38 -14.75 7.23 19.74
CA LEU A 38 -14.86 8.63 20.15
C LEU A 38 -15.91 9.44 19.38
N GLY A 39 -16.33 8.96 18.21
CA GLY A 39 -17.22 9.71 17.32
C GLY A 39 -16.52 10.90 16.65
N LYS A 40 -17.29 11.91 16.23
CA LYS A 40 -16.74 13.13 15.64
C LYS A 40 -16.47 14.17 16.72
N LEU A 41 -15.34 14.86 16.59
CA LEU A 41 -14.93 15.97 17.46
C LEU A 41 -15.41 17.30 16.90
N GLU A 42 -15.85 18.19 17.80
CA GLU A 42 -16.21 19.56 17.45
C GLU A 42 -14.93 20.38 17.23
N VAL A 43 -14.87 21.07 16.09
CA VAL A 43 -13.70 21.83 15.62
C VAL A 43 -14.13 23.23 15.25
N ARG A 44 -13.33 24.21 15.69
CA ARG A 44 -13.50 25.62 15.38
C ARG A 44 -12.20 26.18 14.80
N TYR A 45 -12.28 27.25 14.01
CA TYR A 45 -11.10 27.87 13.40
C TYR A 45 -11.35 29.37 13.17
N ASP A 46 -10.26 30.12 12.95
CA ASP A 46 -10.32 31.48 12.44
C ASP A 46 -9.96 31.45 10.93
N PRO A 47 -10.84 31.89 10.01
CA PRO A 47 -10.50 31.91 8.59
C PRO A 47 -9.32 32.84 8.24
N ARG A 48 -8.96 33.78 9.12
CA ARG A 48 -7.78 34.65 8.96
C ARG A 48 -6.48 33.95 9.34
N ASP A 49 -6.57 32.88 10.12
CA ASP A 49 -5.42 32.09 10.52
C ASP A 49 -5.81 30.62 10.71
N ILE A 50 -5.64 29.84 9.65
CA ILE A 50 -5.82 28.40 9.65
C ILE A 50 -4.53 27.66 10.00
N SER A 51 -3.49 28.33 10.51
CA SER A 51 -2.31 27.62 11.06
C SER A 51 -2.67 26.80 12.31
N HIS A 52 -3.75 27.20 12.99
CA HIS A 52 -4.29 26.52 14.15
C HIS A 52 -5.79 26.25 13.97
N ILE A 53 -6.22 25.11 14.49
CA ILE A 53 -7.63 24.82 14.75
C ILE A 53 -7.82 24.62 16.24
N TYR A 54 -9.06 24.76 16.70
CA TYR A 54 -9.44 24.56 18.08
C TYR A 54 -10.36 23.35 18.15
N VAL A 55 -9.92 22.29 18.80
CA VAL A 55 -10.67 21.04 18.93
C VAL A 55 -11.22 20.95 20.34
N ARG A 56 -12.50 20.59 20.47
CA ARG A 56 -13.13 20.36 21.76
C ARG A 56 -12.62 19.06 22.35
N ASP A 57 -11.96 19.16 23.49
CA ASP A 57 -11.47 18.04 24.28
C ASP A 57 -12.67 17.19 24.77
N PRO A 58 -12.70 15.88 24.47
CA PRO A 58 -13.75 14.98 24.93
C PRO A 58 -13.91 14.93 26.45
N GLU A 59 -12.81 15.04 27.20
CA GLU A 59 -12.80 14.92 28.66
C GLU A 59 -13.11 16.25 29.32
N THR A 60 -12.34 17.29 28.99
CA THR A 60 -12.47 18.60 29.66
C THR A 60 -13.56 19.48 29.07
N ARG A 61 -14.10 19.13 27.89
CA ARG A 61 -15.07 19.90 27.11
C ARG A 61 -14.58 21.29 26.69
N LEU A 62 -13.33 21.64 26.95
CA LEU A 62 -12.69 22.89 26.56
C LEU A 62 -12.12 22.80 25.16
N PHE A 63 -12.06 23.92 24.46
CA PHE A 63 -11.38 24.01 23.17
C PHE A 63 -9.88 24.15 23.37
N ARG A 64 -9.11 23.25 22.78
CA ARG A 64 -7.64 23.26 22.81
C ARG A 64 -7.08 23.52 21.42
N PRO A 65 -6.01 24.32 21.27
CA PRO A 65 -5.38 24.55 20.00
C PRO A 65 -4.69 23.27 19.49
N VAL A 66 -4.72 23.11 18.17
CA VAL A 66 -4.09 22.03 17.42
C VAL A 66 -3.46 22.63 16.18
N GLU A 67 -2.14 22.48 16.06
CA GLU A 67 -1.34 23.10 15.02
C GLU A 67 -1.34 22.26 13.74
N ARG A 68 -0.93 22.86 12.62
CA ARG A 68 -0.66 22.11 11.40
C ARG A 68 0.44 21.08 11.62
N ARG A 69 0.21 19.88 11.11
CA ARG A 69 1.13 18.75 11.22
C ARG A 69 2.33 18.84 10.26
N ASP A 70 2.25 19.65 9.22
CA ASP A 70 3.30 19.80 8.21
C ASP A 70 4.55 20.56 8.71
N GLY A 71 4.56 20.98 9.98
CA GLY A 71 5.68 21.67 10.62
C GLY A 71 5.80 23.15 10.21
N GLN A 72 4.86 23.68 9.44
CA GLN A 72 4.84 25.08 9.03
C GLN A 72 4.14 25.93 10.09
N LEU A 73 4.92 26.75 10.80
CA LEU A 73 4.42 27.65 11.86
C LEU A 73 3.95 29.01 11.33
N THR A 74 4.16 29.29 10.04
CA THR A 74 3.74 30.56 9.45
C THR A 74 2.21 30.67 9.45
N PRO A 75 1.64 31.79 9.93
CA PRO A 75 0.22 32.07 9.78
C PRO A 75 -0.20 31.94 8.33
N LEU A 76 -1.33 31.29 8.10
CA LEU A 76 -1.85 31.04 6.75
C LEU A 76 -3.33 31.36 6.77
N THR A 77 -3.79 32.28 5.92
CA THR A 77 -5.21 32.56 5.82
C THR A 77 -5.90 31.48 4.98
N LEU A 78 -7.21 31.26 5.23
CA LEU A 78 -7.99 30.31 4.44
C LEU A 78 -8.02 30.70 2.95
N TRP A 79 -8.14 32.00 2.65
CA TRP A 79 -8.16 32.51 1.28
C TRP A 79 -6.85 32.26 0.53
N GLU A 80 -5.69 32.53 1.15
CA GLU A 80 -4.38 32.28 0.52
C GLU A 80 -4.20 30.81 0.18
N HIS A 81 -4.59 29.92 1.11
CA HIS A 81 -4.56 28.49 0.89
C HIS A 81 -5.48 28.06 -0.26
N GLU A 82 -6.73 28.54 -0.27
CA GLU A 82 -7.68 28.25 -1.33
C GLU A 82 -7.21 28.73 -2.70
N ALA A 83 -6.65 29.94 -2.78
CA ALA A 83 -6.08 30.51 -3.99
C ALA A 83 -4.89 29.69 -4.51
N GLU A 84 -3.97 29.32 -3.62
CA GLU A 84 -2.82 28.49 -3.97
C GLU A 84 -3.26 27.09 -4.43
N ARG A 85 -4.25 26.47 -3.78
CA ARG A 85 -4.83 25.20 -4.26
C ARG A 85 -5.55 25.36 -5.59
N ALA A 86 -6.25 26.47 -5.82
CA ALA A 86 -6.89 26.74 -7.10
C ALA A 86 -5.85 26.86 -8.21
N ARG A 87 -4.75 27.59 -7.95
CA ARG A 87 -3.60 27.73 -8.86
C ARG A 87 -2.97 26.37 -9.16
N ARG A 88 -2.67 25.56 -8.14
CA ARG A 88 -2.14 24.19 -8.34
C ARG A 88 -3.07 23.31 -9.16
N ARG A 89 -4.38 23.39 -8.91
CA ARG A 89 -5.38 22.67 -9.72
C ARG A 89 -5.37 23.16 -11.16
N ALA A 90 -5.26 24.46 -11.41
CA ALA A 90 -5.18 25.02 -12.77
C ALA A 90 -3.89 24.61 -13.48
N MET A 91 -2.74 24.65 -12.81
CA MET A 91 -1.46 24.18 -13.38
C MET A 91 -1.50 22.68 -13.71
N ASN A 92 -2.17 21.88 -12.87
CA ASN A 92 -2.33 20.44 -13.08
C ASN A 92 -3.53 20.08 -13.96
N GLN A 93 -4.31 21.05 -14.45
CA GLN A 93 -5.40 20.80 -15.38
C GLN A 93 -4.83 20.48 -16.75
N ARG A 94 -4.63 19.18 -17.00
CA ARG A 94 -4.40 18.65 -18.33
C ARG A 94 -5.66 18.83 -19.18
N SER A 95 -5.47 19.23 -20.44
CA SER A 95 -6.59 19.32 -21.39
C SER A 95 -7.25 17.94 -21.57
N SER A 96 -8.49 17.91 -22.08
CA SER A 96 -9.15 16.63 -22.39
C SER A 96 -8.31 15.77 -23.35
N ILE A 97 -7.65 16.43 -24.31
CA ILE A 97 -6.75 15.82 -25.29
C ILE A 97 -5.54 15.18 -24.58
N ASP A 98 -4.88 15.92 -23.69
CA ASP A 98 -3.72 15.42 -22.95
C ASP A 98 -4.07 14.24 -22.03
N LYS A 99 -5.28 14.26 -21.43
CA LYS A 99 -5.77 13.14 -20.62
C LYS A 99 -5.99 11.89 -21.47
N VAL A 100 -6.53 12.04 -22.68
CA VAL A 100 -6.72 10.91 -23.62
C VAL A 100 -5.38 10.40 -24.13
N ALA A 101 -4.45 11.29 -24.50
CA ALA A 101 -3.10 10.92 -24.92
C ALA A 101 -2.37 10.14 -23.83
N PHE A 102 -2.39 10.65 -22.59
CA PHE A 102 -1.78 9.99 -21.44
C PHE A 102 -2.40 8.61 -21.14
N ARG A 103 -3.73 8.48 -21.24
CA ARG A 103 -4.39 7.16 -21.09
C ARG A 103 -3.98 6.17 -22.18
N ARG A 104 -3.83 6.64 -23.42
CA ARG A 104 -3.35 5.81 -24.55
C ARG A 104 -1.91 5.38 -24.32
N GLU A 105 -1.06 6.26 -23.83
CA GLU A 105 0.32 5.96 -23.50
C GLU A 105 0.41 4.89 -22.39
N ILE A 106 -0.32 5.06 -21.29
CA ILE A 106 -0.41 4.04 -20.23
C ILE A 106 -0.90 2.70 -20.79
N ALA A 107 -1.95 2.72 -21.62
CA ALA A 107 -2.48 1.50 -22.24
C ALA A 107 -1.46 0.83 -23.17
N ALA A 108 -0.70 1.61 -23.94
CA ALA A 108 0.35 1.09 -24.82
C ALA A 108 1.48 0.44 -24.03
N ILE A 109 1.93 1.08 -22.94
CA ILE A 109 2.95 0.52 -22.02
C ILE A 109 2.44 -0.77 -21.37
N ALA A 110 1.19 -0.76 -20.89
CA ALA A 110 0.56 -1.94 -20.29
C ALA A 110 0.41 -3.08 -21.30
N GLU A 111 0.08 -2.79 -22.55
CA GLU A 111 -0.02 -3.80 -23.61
C GLU A 111 1.36 -4.35 -23.98
N ALA A 112 2.38 -3.49 -24.11
CA ALA A 112 3.75 -3.89 -24.41
C ALA A 112 4.36 -4.79 -23.32
N THR A 113 3.92 -4.64 -22.07
CA THR A 113 4.38 -5.44 -20.92
C THR A 113 3.58 -6.73 -20.69
N LYS A 114 2.47 -6.96 -21.41
CA LYS A 114 1.72 -8.22 -21.27
C LYS A 114 2.52 -9.40 -21.81
N PRO A 115 2.75 -10.46 -21.01
CA PRO A 115 3.37 -11.67 -21.52
C PRO A 115 2.47 -12.28 -22.59
N SER A 116 3.06 -12.72 -23.70
CA SER A 116 2.28 -13.33 -24.78
C SER A 116 1.47 -14.52 -24.26
N ARG A 117 0.29 -14.75 -24.85
CA ARG A 117 -0.60 -15.85 -24.47
C ARG A 117 0.11 -17.22 -24.51
N ARG A 118 1.09 -17.36 -25.41
CA ARG A 118 1.98 -18.52 -25.50
C ARG A 118 2.90 -18.64 -24.28
N ARG A 119 3.58 -17.56 -23.88
CA ARG A 119 4.43 -17.53 -22.66
C ARG A 119 3.62 -17.85 -21.40
N LEU A 120 2.40 -17.34 -21.27
CA LEU A 120 1.50 -17.68 -20.17
C LEU A 120 1.15 -19.18 -20.16
N ARG A 121 0.77 -19.74 -21.32
CA ARG A 121 0.47 -21.19 -21.43
C ARG A 121 1.70 -22.05 -21.14
N ASP A 122 2.87 -21.64 -21.60
CA ASP A 122 4.12 -22.36 -21.37
C ASP A 122 4.50 -22.29 -19.89
N ALA A 123 4.38 -21.13 -19.23
CA ALA A 123 4.59 -20.98 -17.80
C ALA A 123 3.63 -21.85 -16.97
N LEU A 124 2.34 -21.89 -17.33
CA LEU A 124 1.36 -22.77 -16.69
C LEU A 124 1.68 -24.25 -16.90
N ARG A 125 2.06 -24.66 -18.12
CA ARG A 125 2.50 -26.04 -18.41
C ARG A 125 3.74 -26.40 -17.60
N SER A 126 4.73 -25.51 -17.51
CA SER A 126 5.94 -25.72 -16.72
C SER A 126 5.64 -25.81 -15.22
N ALA A 127 4.77 -24.97 -14.68
CA ALA A 127 4.35 -25.03 -13.28
C ALA A 127 3.60 -26.33 -12.97
N HIS A 128 2.68 -26.73 -13.84
CA HIS A 128 1.95 -28.00 -13.69
C HIS A 128 2.88 -29.22 -13.80
N ALA A 129 3.84 -29.20 -14.72
CA ALA A 129 4.83 -30.26 -14.84
C ALA A 129 5.77 -30.34 -13.64
N ALA A 130 6.10 -29.20 -13.02
CA ALA A 130 6.91 -29.16 -11.80
C ALA A 130 6.15 -29.67 -10.56
N ALA A 131 4.84 -29.43 -10.48
CA ALA A 131 3.98 -29.90 -9.39
C ALA A 131 3.57 -31.37 -9.52
N ALA A 132 3.60 -31.95 -10.73
CA ALA A 132 3.25 -33.33 -10.96
C ALA A 132 4.28 -34.30 -10.34
N GLN A 133 3.82 -35.22 -9.50
CA GLN A 133 4.66 -36.30 -9.01
C GLN A 133 5.04 -37.24 -10.16
N LYS A 134 6.34 -37.47 -10.35
CA LYS A 134 6.84 -38.33 -11.42
C LYS A 134 6.49 -39.80 -11.11
N PRO A 135 5.90 -40.57 -12.05
CA PRO A 135 5.42 -41.92 -11.78
C PRO A 135 6.52 -42.89 -11.33
N TYR A 136 7.77 -42.69 -11.78
CA TYR A 136 8.91 -43.50 -11.33
C TYR A 136 9.27 -43.25 -9.86
N ALA A 137 8.94 -42.09 -9.28
CA ALA A 137 9.22 -41.79 -7.89
C ALA A 137 8.35 -42.64 -6.95
N ALA A 138 7.10 -42.92 -7.35
CA ALA A 138 6.22 -43.87 -6.65
C ALA A 138 6.75 -45.30 -6.74
N THR A 139 7.30 -45.70 -7.90
CA THR A 139 7.90 -47.03 -8.08
C THR A 139 9.18 -47.20 -7.26
N LYS A 140 10.02 -46.17 -7.13
CA LYS A 140 11.27 -46.24 -6.34
C LYS A 140 11.02 -46.39 -4.84
N ALA A 141 9.92 -45.82 -4.33
CA ALA A 141 9.52 -45.99 -2.92
C ALA A 141 9.07 -47.42 -2.59
N GLN A 142 8.68 -48.22 -3.59
CA GLN A 142 8.27 -49.62 -3.44
C GLN A 142 9.37 -50.63 -3.77
N ALA A 143 10.61 -50.20 -4.05
CA ALA A 143 11.70 -51.13 -4.27
C ALA A 143 11.95 -51.92 -2.96
N PRO A 144 11.74 -53.25 -2.93
CA PRO A 144 12.10 -54.04 -1.76
C PRO A 144 13.61 -53.96 -1.55
N ALA A 145 14.04 -53.93 -0.28
CA ALA A 145 15.46 -53.90 0.07
C ALA A 145 16.22 -54.98 -0.73
N PRO A 146 17.40 -54.67 -1.31
CA PRO A 146 18.15 -55.65 -2.07
C PRO A 146 18.40 -56.87 -1.19
N LYS A 147 17.90 -58.04 -1.59
CA LYS A 147 18.25 -59.28 -0.92
C LYS A 147 19.75 -59.50 -1.13
N GLU A 148 20.50 -59.81 -0.07
CA GLU A 148 21.91 -60.16 -0.18
C GLU A 148 22.03 -61.41 -1.07
N HIS A 149 22.44 -61.19 -2.31
CA HIS A 149 22.75 -62.29 -3.22
C HIS A 149 24.15 -62.80 -2.88
N PRO A 150 24.35 -64.13 -2.71
CA PRO A 150 25.68 -64.66 -2.44
C PRO A 150 26.63 -64.27 -3.57
N ALA A 151 27.85 -63.87 -3.22
CA ALA A 151 28.85 -63.37 -4.17
C ALA A 151 29.10 -64.43 -5.25
N ARG A 152 28.71 -64.11 -6.49
CA ARG A 152 28.95 -64.96 -7.66
C ARG A 152 30.45 -65.04 -7.92
N GLN A 153 31.06 -66.18 -7.61
CA GLN A 153 32.46 -66.44 -7.98
C GLN A 153 32.57 -66.41 -9.50
N LYS A 154 33.40 -65.49 -10.00
CA LYS A 154 33.72 -65.39 -11.43
C LYS A 154 34.87 -66.36 -11.71
N ASN A 155 34.58 -67.46 -12.41
CA ASN A 155 35.64 -68.29 -12.98
C ASN A 155 36.39 -67.45 -14.03
N ARG A 156 37.66 -67.17 -13.78
CA ARG A 156 38.56 -66.59 -14.80
C ARG A 156 38.83 -67.68 -15.83
N LEU A 157 38.31 -67.49 -17.04
CA LEU A 157 38.73 -68.29 -18.18
C LEU A 157 40.19 -67.92 -18.50
N PRO A 158 41.07 -68.89 -18.78
CA PRO A 158 42.43 -68.59 -19.22
C PRO A 158 42.37 -67.83 -20.55
N VAL A 159 43.11 -66.72 -20.62
CA VAL A 159 43.35 -66.00 -21.87
C VAL A 159 44.55 -66.68 -22.52
N GLU A 160 44.35 -67.34 -23.65
CA GLU A 160 45.46 -67.69 -24.54
C GLU A 160 45.83 -66.45 -25.37
N ASP A 161 47.08 -66.00 -25.23
CA ASP A 161 47.68 -64.95 -26.06
C ASP A 161 48.09 -65.56 -27.42
N TRP A 162 47.44 -65.11 -28.50
CA TRP A 162 47.91 -65.28 -29.88
C TRP A 162 47.67 -63.99 -30.68
#